data_AF-A0A6B3ULC9-F1
#
_entry.id   AF-A0A6B3ULC9-F1
#
_cell.length_a   1.000
_cell.length_b   1.000
_cell.length_c   1.000
_cell.angle_alpha   90.00
_cell.angle_beta   90.00
_cell.angle_gamma   90.00
#
_symmetry.space_group_name_H-M   'P 1'
#
loop_
_entity.id
_entity.type
_entity.pdbx_description
1 polymer ?
#
loop_
_entity_poly.entity_id
_entity_poly.type
_entity_poly.pdbx_seq_one_letter_code
_entity_poly.pdbx_strand_id
1 'polypeptide(L)'
;MLPLGVVLAGLFLLLRDAVPLFEAHRTGVVRTRGSRPQKVERASEPDRFAGLVGQRFRSLVGPALLILGGLVWLFLALISQAAQA
;
A
#
# COMPACT_ATOMS: atom_id res chain seq x y z
N MET A 1 -4.65 22.33 5.13
CA MET A 1 -3.48 21.62 4.56
C MET A 1 -3.32 20.17 5.04
N LEU A 2 -3.87 19.77 6.20
CA LEU A 2 -3.80 18.40 6.74
C LEU A 2 -4.31 17.25 5.84
N PRO A 3 -5.44 17.35 5.12
CA PRO A 3 -6.00 16.19 4.41
C PRO A 3 -5.16 15.79 3.19
N LEU A 4 -4.53 16.75 2.52
CA LEU A 4 -3.66 16.48 1.37
C LEU A 4 -2.42 15.68 1.79
N GLY A 5 -1.84 16.00 2.96
CA GLY A 5 -0.69 15.26 3.51
C GLY A 5 -1.01 13.80 3.82
N VAL A 6 -2.19 13.52 4.38
CA VAL A 6 -2.63 12.14 4.69
C VAL A 6 -2.84 11.34 3.41
N VAL A 7 -3.47 11.94 2.39
CA VAL A 7 -3.69 11.27 1.09
C VAL A 7 -2.35 10.98 0.39
N LEU A 8 -1.41 11.93 0.39
CA LEU A 8 -0.08 11.74 -0.21
C LEU A 8 0.74 10.68 0.53
N ALA A 9 0.73 10.70 1.87
CA ALA A 9 1.42 9.69 2.68
C ALA A 9 0.82 8.29 2.46
N GLY A 10 -0.51 8.19 2.42
CA GLY A 10 -1.21 6.95 2.08
C GLY A 10 -0.83 6.44 0.69
N LEU A 11 -0.84 7.33 -0.32
CA LEU A 11 -0.47 6.96 -1.69
C LEU A 11 0.98 6.49 -1.78
N PHE A 12 1.92 7.19 -1.14
CA PHE A 12 3.32 6.80 -1.11
C PHE A 12 3.52 5.41 -0.50
N LEU A 13 2.91 5.16 0.67
CA LEU A 13 3.01 3.87 1.34
C LEU A 13 2.37 2.75 0.51
N LEU A 14 1.26 3.04 -0.17
CA LEU A 14 0.58 2.09 -1.04
C LEU A 14 1.45 1.73 -2.25
N LEU A 15 2.03 2.72 -2.94
CA LEU A 15 2.92 2.51 -4.08
C LEU A 15 4.20 1.76 -3.68
N ARG A 16 4.80 2.11 -2.54
CA ARG A 16 6.00 1.46 -2.00
C ARG A 16 5.85 -0.06 -1.90
N ASP A 17 4.65 -0.52 -1.59
CA ASP A 17 4.37 -1.94 -1.37
C ASP A 17 3.71 -2.60 -2.58
N ALA A 18 2.90 -1.87 -3.35
CA ALA A 18 2.20 -2.37 -4.52
C ALA A 18 3.15 -2.60 -5.70
N VAL A 19 4.06 -1.67 -5.99
CA VAL A 19 5.01 -1.80 -7.11
C VAL A 19 5.80 -3.12 -7.02
N PRO A 20 6.49 -3.42 -5.91
CA PRO A 20 7.28 -4.65 -5.86
C PRO A 20 6.41 -5.90 -5.61
N LEU A 21 5.11 -5.76 -5.31
CA LEU A 21 4.14 -6.87 -5.37
C LEU A 21 3.77 -7.23 -6.82
N PHE A 22 3.53 -6.22 -7.67
CA PHE A 22 3.28 -6.41 -9.09
C PHE A 22 4.50 -7.00 -9.81
N GLU A 23 5.70 -6.49 -9.52
CA GLU A 23 6.94 -7.07 -10.05
C GLU A 23 7.10 -8.54 -9.65
N ALA A 24 6.80 -8.89 -8.39
CA ALA A 24 6.88 -10.27 -7.93
C ALA A 24 5.88 -11.19 -8.64
N HIS A 25 4.68 -10.69 -8.95
CA HIS A 25 3.70 -11.45 -9.74
C HIS A 25 4.16 -11.69 -11.18
N ARG A 26 4.77 -10.69 -11.82
CA ARG A 26 5.25 -10.78 -13.20
C ARG A 26 6.50 -11.65 -13.34
N THR A 27 7.45 -11.50 -12.42
CA THR A 27 8.77 -12.15 -12.51
C THR A 27 8.84 -13.50 -11.78
N GLY A 28 7.91 -13.76 -10.86
CA GLY A 28 8.01 -14.89 -9.94
C GLY A 28 9.14 -14.73 -8.91
N VAL A 29 9.69 -13.53 -8.74
CA VAL A 29 10.79 -13.25 -7.80
C VAL A 29 10.37 -12.19 -6.79
N VAL A 30 10.57 -12.46 -5.50
CA VAL A 30 10.34 -11.49 -4.42
C VAL A 30 11.61 -11.33 -3.60
N ARG A 31 11.87 -10.12 -3.10
CA ARG A 31 12.98 -9.87 -2.18
C ARG A 31 12.47 -9.68 -0.75
N THR A 32 13.18 -10.22 0.24
CA THR A 32 12.88 -9.96 1.65
C THR A 32 13.15 -8.50 2.00
N ARG A 33 12.47 -7.98 3.03
CA ARG A 33 12.74 -6.64 3.58
C ARG A 33 13.85 -6.73 4.64
N GLY A 34 14.71 -5.73 4.70
CA GLY A 34 15.77 -5.62 5.71
C GLY A 34 17.09 -5.10 5.14
N SER A 35 18.12 -5.04 6.00
CA SER A 35 19.45 -4.56 5.63
C SER A 35 20.17 -5.47 4.62
N ARG A 36 19.82 -6.76 4.57
CA ARG A 36 20.33 -7.74 3.61
C ARG A 36 19.18 -8.44 2.87
N PRO A 37 18.65 -7.84 1.79
CA PRO A 37 17.55 -8.42 1.03
C PRO A 37 17.99 -9.72 0.35
N GLN A 38 17.24 -10.80 0.59
CA GLN A 38 17.43 -12.10 -0.06
C GLN A 38 16.42 -12.26 -1.19
N LYS A 39 16.86 -12.85 -2.30
CA LYS A 39 16.01 -13.22 -3.42
C LYS A 39 15.29 -14.54 -3.09
N VAL A 40 13.98 -14.57 -3.27
CA VAL A 40 13.12 -15.75 -3.11
C VAL A 40 12.36 -15.93 -4.41
N GLU A 41 12.49 -17.10 -5.03
CA GLU A 41 11.86 -17.41 -6.32
C GLU A 41 10.68 -18.34 -6.12
N ARG A 42 9.59 -18.09 -6.85
CA ARG A 42 8.38 -18.93 -6.80
C ARG A 42 8.66 -20.37 -7.22
N ALA A 43 9.59 -20.55 -8.16
CA ALA A 43 9.94 -21.87 -8.70
C ALA A 43 10.73 -22.72 -7.69
N SER A 44 11.59 -22.12 -6.88
CA SER A 44 12.43 -22.83 -5.91
C SER A 44 11.80 -22.92 -4.52
N GLU A 45 11.12 -21.86 -4.08
CA GLU A 45 10.58 -21.71 -2.72
C GLU A 45 9.13 -21.18 -2.75
N PRO A 46 8.15 -21.97 -3.25
CA PRO A 46 6.78 -21.50 -3.49
C PRO A 46 6.06 -21.04 -2.22
N ASP A 47 6.19 -21.77 -1.11
CA ASP A 47 5.53 -21.42 0.15
C ASP A 47 6.06 -20.13 0.75
N ARG A 48 7.39 -19.95 0.73
CA ARG A 48 8.06 -18.74 1.21
C ARG A 48 7.71 -17.54 0.32
N PHE A 49 7.65 -17.76 -1.00
CA PHE A 49 7.20 -16.75 -1.95
C PHE A 49 5.76 -16.32 -1.64
N ALA A 50 4.84 -17.28 -1.47
CA ALA A 50 3.43 -17.00 -1.16
C ALA A 50 3.28 -16.25 0.17
N GLY A 51 4.03 -16.63 1.20
CA GLY A 51 4.04 -15.93 2.49
C GLY A 51 4.48 -14.47 2.37
N LEU A 52 5.57 -14.19 1.63
CA LEU A 52 6.09 -12.84 1.42
C LEU A 52 5.13 -11.97 0.59
N VAL A 53 4.54 -12.53 -0.46
CA VAL A 53 3.52 -11.85 -1.28
C VAL A 53 2.27 -11.55 -0.44
N GLY A 54 1.77 -12.52 0.33
CA GLY A 54 0.62 -12.34 1.20
C GLY A 54 0.85 -11.32 2.32
N GLN A 55 2.07 -11.22 2.85
CA GLN A 55 2.42 -10.18 3.81
C GLN A 55 2.41 -8.78 3.17
N ARG A 56 2.96 -8.65 1.96
CA ARG A 56 2.94 -7.38 1.20
C ARG A 56 1.54 -6.97 0.79
N PHE A 57 0.69 -7.92 0.41
CA PHE A 57 -0.71 -7.63 0.13
C PHE A 57 -1.43 -7.07 1.37
N ARG A 58 -1.24 -7.70 2.54
CA ARG A 58 -1.80 -7.20 3.81
C ARG A 58 -1.27 -5.83 4.19
N SER A 59 -0.02 -5.49 3.87
CA SER A 59 0.52 -4.16 4.17
C SER A 59 -0.06 -3.04 3.31
N LEU A 60 -0.80 -3.35 2.23
CA LEU A 60 -1.57 -2.36 1.46
C LEU A 60 -2.84 -1.87 2.18
N VAL A 61 -3.36 -2.66 3.12
CA VAL A 61 -4.64 -2.36 3.80
C VAL A 61 -4.54 -1.06 4.61
N GLY A 62 -3.47 -0.90 5.39
CA GLY A 62 -3.28 0.31 6.22
C GLY A 62 -3.24 1.61 5.41
N PRO A 63 -2.38 1.71 4.39
CA PRO A 63 -2.36 2.85 3.48
C PRO A 63 -3.69 3.12 2.78
N ALA A 64 -4.40 2.07 2.35
CA ALA A 64 -5.72 2.22 1.73
C ALA A 64 -6.75 2.84 2.70
N LEU A 65 -6.73 2.42 3.97
CA LEU A 65 -7.59 3.01 5.01
C LEU A 65 -7.26 4.48 5.29
N LEU A 66 -5.97 4.86 5.26
CA LEU A 66 -5.58 6.26 5.41
C LEU A 66 -6.11 7.14 4.28
N ILE A 67 -6.00 6.67 3.03
CA ILE A 67 -6.56 7.37 1.87
C ILE A 67 -8.07 7.49 2.00
N LEU A 68 -8.76 6.39 2.32
CA LEU A 68 -10.21 6.38 2.48
C LEU A 68 -10.67 7.34 3.57
N GLY A 69 -10.02 7.33 4.74
CA GLY A 69 -10.32 8.25 5.84
C GLY A 69 -10.11 9.71 5.45
N GLY A 70 -9.02 10.02 4.74
CA GLY A 70 -8.76 11.36 4.23
C GLY A 70 -9.82 11.84 3.23
N LEU A 71 -10.28 10.96 2.34
CA LEU A 71 -11.33 11.26 1.37
C LEU A 71 -12.70 11.46 2.02
N VAL A 72 -13.09 10.60 2.96
CA VAL A 72 -14.34 10.74 3.73
C VAL A 72 -14.35 12.07 4.49
N TRP A 73 -13.24 12.41 5.15
CA TRP A 73 -13.12 13.70 5.83
C TRP A 73 -13.27 14.88 4.88
N LEU A 74 -12.57 14.86 3.73
CA LEU A 74 -12.65 15.91 2.73
C LEU A 74 -14.08 16.08 2.20
N PHE A 75 -14.77 14.97 1.94
CA PHE A 75 -16.16 14.96 1.48
C PHE A 75 -17.11 15.60 2.50
N LEU A 76 -17.00 15.23 3.79
CA LEU A 76 -17.79 15.82 4.86
C LEU A 76 -17.51 17.32 5.03
N ALA A 77 -16.25 17.73 4.92
CA ALA A 77 -15.87 19.14 4.99
C ALA A 77 -16.52 19.95 3.85
N LEU A 78 -16.54 19.41 2.62
CA LEU A 78 -17.19 20.05 1.48
C LEU A 78 -18.71 20.20 1.69
N ILE A 79 -19.38 19.15 2.18
CA ILE A 79 -20.82 19.21 2.50
C ILE A 79 -21.09 20.25 3.59
N SER A 80 -20.29 20.27 4.65
CA SER A 80 -20.48 21.24 5.74
C SER A 80 -20.31 22.69 5.29
N GLN A 81 -19.38 22.96 4.38
CA GLN A 81 -19.20 24.29 3.81
C GLN A 81 -20.37 24.67 2.90
N ALA A 82 -20.84 23.74 2.06
CA ALA A 82 -22.00 23.97 1.20
C ALA A 82 -23.29 24.21 2.00
N ALA A 83 -23.44 23.60 3.17
CA ALA A 83 -24.58 23.82 4.06
C ALA A 83 -24.55 25.16 4.80
N GLN A 84 -23.39 25.83 4.84
CA GLN A 84 -23.20 27.14 5.48
C GLN A 84 -23.17 28.31 4.47
N ALA A 85 -23.21 28.01 3.18
CA ALA A 85 -23.27 28.97 2.07
C ALA A 85 -24.71 29.21 1.62
#